data_AF-A0A0C3DAZ4-F1
#
_entry.id   AF-A0A0C3DAZ4-F1
#
_cell.length_a   1.000
_cell.length_b   1.000
_cell.length_c   1.000
_cell.angle_alpha   90.00
_cell.angle_beta   90.00
_cell.angle_gamma   90.00
#
_symmetry.space_group_name_H-M   'P 1'
#
loop_
_entity.id
_entity.type
_entity.pdbx_description
1 polymer ?
#
loop_
_entity_poly.entity_id
_entity_poly.type
_entity_poly.pdbx_seq_one_letter_code
_entity_poly.pdbx_strand_id
1 'polypeptide(L)'
;MKRCTQITLDPLHHCFPPQLITLATIPLPTSHLFHEASQSADALDELDLHHWDAGPPFLQPEPADTMQEAQFTKNLTHIFLSQKVHLENQAKACRACKYRSGAGSEIVTELHAIITQVFSKWDQLKDSMARCTTRSHKEMTETLLQWHARIIYLYYHEAGILEQGGDPY
;
A
#
# COMPACT_ATOMS: atom_id res chain seq x y z
N MET A 1 5.96 -0.55 39.81
CA MET A 1 6.76 -0.56 38.57
C MET A 1 6.39 -1.82 37.78
N LYS A 2 5.50 -1.69 36.80
CA LYS A 2 5.07 -2.82 35.95
C LYS A 2 6.09 -2.97 34.83
N ARG A 3 6.67 -4.17 34.69
CA ARG A 3 7.61 -4.52 33.62
C ARG A 3 6.88 -4.39 32.29
N CYS A 4 7.31 -3.42 31.49
CA CYS A 4 6.92 -3.30 30.10
C CYS A 4 7.61 -4.45 29.37
N THR A 5 6.83 -5.41 28.88
CA THR A 5 7.34 -6.48 28.03
C THR A 5 7.74 -5.83 26.72
N GLN A 6 9.04 -5.60 26.52
CA GLN A 6 9.59 -5.23 25.23
C GLN A 6 9.24 -6.36 24.25
N ILE A 7 8.30 -6.09 23.37
CA ILE A 7 8.13 -6.87 22.14
C ILE A 7 9.28 -6.39 21.26
N THR A 8 10.45 -7.02 21.43
CA THR A 8 11.63 -6.73 20.64
C THR A 8 11.33 -7.08 19.18
N LEU A 9 11.37 -6.08 18.31
CA LEU A 9 11.49 -6.22 16.86
C LEU A 9 12.80 -6.95 16.52
N ASP A 10 12.84 -8.26 16.62
CA ASP A 10 14.06 -9.02 16.30
C ASP A 10 14.04 -9.84 14.99
N PRO A 11 12.95 -9.92 14.19
CA PRO A 11 13.07 -10.48 12.83
C PRO A 11 13.06 -9.45 11.69
N LEU A 12 12.58 -8.22 11.91
CA LEU A 12 12.50 -7.21 10.83
C LEU A 12 13.72 -6.29 10.75
N HIS A 13 14.65 -6.40 11.70
CA HIS A 13 15.85 -5.55 11.78
C HIS A 13 16.86 -5.78 10.64
N HIS A 14 16.63 -6.73 9.72
CA HIS A 14 17.55 -7.03 8.63
C HIS A 14 16.84 -6.86 7.29
N CYS A 15 17.15 -5.72 6.65
CA CYS A 15 16.87 -5.32 5.27
C CYS A 15 15.66 -5.96 4.60
N PHE A 16 14.62 -5.14 4.34
CA PHE A 16 13.58 -5.49 3.38
C PHE A 16 14.18 -6.08 2.10
N PRO A 17 13.50 -7.07 1.47
CA PRO A 17 13.93 -7.58 0.18
C PRO A 17 14.20 -6.41 -0.78
N PRO A 18 15.31 -6.41 -1.55
CA PRO A 18 15.64 -5.28 -2.43
C PRO A 18 14.50 -4.91 -3.37
N GLN A 19 13.76 -5.90 -3.86
CA GLN A 19 12.58 -5.71 -4.69
C GLN A 19 11.48 -4.89 -3.98
N LEU A 20 11.25 -5.12 -2.68
CA LEU A 20 10.27 -4.35 -1.90
C LEU A 20 10.69 -2.88 -1.84
N ILE A 21 11.97 -2.60 -1.55
CA ILE A 21 12.49 -1.23 -1.52
C ILE A 21 12.34 -0.58 -2.90
N THR A 22 12.76 -1.27 -3.96
CA THR A 22 12.62 -0.77 -5.33
C THR A 22 11.17 -0.39 -5.63
N LEU A 23 10.22 -1.30 -5.38
CA LEU A 23 8.80 -1.06 -5.61
C LEU A 23 8.26 0.10 -4.76
N ALA A 24 8.61 0.16 -3.47
CA ALA A 24 8.16 1.21 -2.56
C ALA A 24 8.60 2.61 -3.02
N THR A 25 9.78 2.71 -3.64
CA THR A 25 10.37 3.97 -4.11
C THR A 25 9.91 4.43 -5.49
N ILE A 26 9.14 3.61 -6.22
CA ILE A 26 8.57 4.03 -7.51
C ILE A 26 7.68 5.26 -7.27
N PRO A 27 7.90 6.37 -8.02
CA PRO A 27 7.06 7.56 -7.91
C PRO A 27 5.59 7.25 -8.16
N LEU A 28 4.71 7.92 -7.41
CA LEU A 28 3.28 7.86 -7.70
C LEU A 28 2.99 8.58 -9.03
N PRO A 29 1.90 8.21 -9.73
CA PRO A 29 1.47 8.93 -10.92
C PRO A 29 1.22 10.41 -10.62
N THR A 30 1.53 11.27 -11.59
CA THR A 30 1.27 12.73 -11.53
C THR A 30 0.28 13.18 -12.60
N SER A 31 -0.53 12.24 -13.10
CA SER A 31 -1.52 12.53 -14.15
C SER A 31 -2.69 13.35 -13.61
N HIS A 32 -3.38 14.08 -14.49
CA HIS A 32 -4.62 14.78 -14.14
C HIS A 32 -5.62 13.85 -13.44
N LEU A 33 -5.86 12.67 -14.03
CA LEU A 33 -6.78 11.67 -13.48
C LEU A 33 -6.43 11.25 -12.04
N PHE A 34 -5.13 11.07 -11.76
CA PHE A 34 -4.65 10.76 -10.40
C PHE A 34 -4.98 11.91 -9.44
N HIS A 35 -4.75 13.16 -9.84
CA HIS A 35 -5.04 14.30 -8.96
C HIS A 35 -6.54 14.49 -8.72
N GLU A 36 -7.36 14.34 -9.76
CA GLU A 36 -8.82 14.44 -9.67
C GLU A 36 -9.40 13.36 -8.74
N ALA A 37 -8.99 12.09 -8.93
CA ALA A 37 -9.37 10.98 -8.07
C ALA A 37 -8.91 11.16 -6.61
N SER A 38 -7.88 11.97 -6.34
CA SER A 38 -7.35 12.15 -4.97
C SER A 38 -8.16 13.15 -4.16
N GLN A 39 -8.96 13.97 -4.86
CA GLN A 39 -9.72 15.08 -4.28
C GLN A 39 -11.18 14.72 -4.02
N SER A 40 -11.74 13.70 -4.69
CA SER A 40 -13.13 13.28 -4.52
C SER A 40 -13.31 11.81 -4.86
N ALA A 41 -13.91 11.05 -3.94
CA ALA A 41 -14.35 9.67 -4.19
C ALA A 41 -15.58 9.59 -5.11
N ASP A 42 -16.32 10.70 -5.26
CA ASP A 42 -17.51 10.75 -6.12
C ASP A 42 -17.16 11.15 -7.57
N ALA A 43 -15.89 11.45 -7.87
CA ALA A 43 -15.49 11.96 -9.17
C ALA A 43 -15.45 10.90 -10.27
N LEU A 44 -15.38 9.61 -9.91
CA LEU A 44 -15.18 8.51 -10.85
C LEU A 44 -16.10 7.35 -10.54
N ASP A 45 -16.47 6.57 -11.56
CA ASP A 45 -17.18 5.30 -11.36
C ASP A 45 -16.17 4.24 -10.90
N GLU A 46 -16.18 3.94 -9.60
CA GLU A 46 -15.19 3.11 -8.92
C GLU A 46 -15.58 1.62 -8.87
N LEU A 47 -16.68 1.25 -9.54
CA LEU A 47 -17.20 -0.11 -9.55
C LEU A 47 -16.19 -1.13 -10.08
N ASP A 48 -15.15 -0.76 -10.81
CA ASP A 48 -14.15 -1.74 -11.25
C ASP A 48 -13.01 -1.96 -10.24
N LEU A 49 -12.86 -1.09 -9.24
CA LEU A 49 -11.74 -1.14 -8.28
C LEU A 49 -11.95 -2.13 -7.15
N HIS A 50 -13.19 -2.45 -6.78
CA HIS A 50 -13.45 -3.43 -5.72
C HIS A 50 -12.91 -4.84 -6.06
N HIS A 51 -12.77 -5.16 -7.35
CA HIS A 51 -12.18 -6.40 -7.82
C HIS A 51 -10.66 -6.46 -7.58
N TRP A 52 -9.99 -5.32 -7.40
CA TRP A 52 -8.54 -5.25 -7.25
C TRP A 52 -8.10 -5.69 -5.85
N ASP A 53 -8.89 -5.36 -4.82
CA ASP A 53 -8.56 -5.70 -3.42
C ASP A 53 -8.56 -7.21 -3.16
N ALA A 54 -9.23 -8.00 -4.00
CA ALA A 54 -9.21 -9.46 -3.94
C ALA A 54 -7.88 -10.08 -4.42
N GLY A 55 -7.10 -9.33 -5.21
CA GLY A 55 -5.89 -9.83 -5.86
C GLY A 55 -6.17 -10.89 -6.94
N PRO A 56 -5.12 -11.40 -7.60
CA PRO A 56 -5.25 -12.41 -8.64
C PRO A 56 -5.63 -13.80 -8.07
N PRO A 57 -6.41 -14.61 -8.82
CA PRO A 57 -6.93 -14.31 -10.16
C PRO A 57 -8.08 -13.30 -10.10
N PHE A 58 -7.99 -12.26 -10.94
CA PHE A 58 -9.06 -11.28 -11.05
C PHE A 58 -10.29 -11.95 -11.68
N LEU A 59 -11.47 -11.64 -11.16
CA LEU A 59 -12.73 -12.24 -11.60
C LEU A 59 -13.20 -11.73 -12.97
N GLN A 60 -12.58 -10.66 -13.45
CA GLN A 60 -12.87 -10.08 -14.76
C GLN A 60 -12.41 -11.04 -15.87
N PRO A 61 -13.19 -11.20 -16.94
CA PRO A 61 -12.76 -11.97 -18.10
C PRO A 61 -11.47 -11.39 -18.66
N GLU A 62 -10.57 -12.25 -19.15
CA GLU A 62 -9.31 -11.82 -19.75
C GLU A 62 -9.58 -10.82 -20.88
N PRO A 63 -9.15 -9.56 -20.75
CA PRO A 63 -9.44 -8.56 -21.76
C PRO A 63 -8.51 -8.76 -22.96
N ALA A 64 -8.99 -8.35 -24.14
CA ALA A 64 -8.19 -8.41 -25.37
C ALA A 64 -6.99 -7.46 -25.27
N ASP A 65 -5.80 -7.92 -25.68
CA ASP A 65 -4.57 -7.10 -25.67
C ASP A 65 -4.62 -6.05 -26.80
N THR A 66 -5.32 -4.95 -26.51
CA THR A 66 -5.50 -3.81 -27.41
C THR A 66 -4.90 -2.55 -26.79
N MET A 67 -4.59 -1.56 -27.62
CA MET A 67 -4.11 -0.26 -27.11
C MET A 67 -5.15 0.44 -26.22
N GLN A 68 -6.43 0.26 -26.52
CA GLN A 68 -7.52 0.83 -25.72
C GLN A 68 -7.55 0.21 -24.33
N GLU A 69 -7.43 -1.12 -24.26
CA GLU A 69 -7.38 -1.85 -23.00
C GLU A 69 -6.15 -1.49 -22.17
N ALA A 70 -4.99 -1.36 -22.80
CA ALA A 70 -3.78 -0.92 -22.10
C ALA A 70 -3.93 0.49 -21.51
N GLN A 71 -4.57 1.41 -22.24
CA GLN A 71 -4.84 2.76 -21.73
C GLN A 71 -5.91 2.74 -20.62
N PHE A 72 -6.92 1.89 -20.74
CA PHE A 72 -7.95 1.71 -19.72
C PHE A 72 -7.34 1.17 -18.41
N THR A 73 -6.57 0.09 -18.49
CA THR A 73 -5.86 -0.50 -17.33
C THR A 73 -4.95 0.54 -16.67
N LYS A 74 -4.18 1.29 -17.47
CA LYS A 74 -3.33 2.36 -16.94
C LYS A 74 -4.12 3.46 -16.23
N ASN A 75 -5.28 3.84 -16.76
CA ASN A 75 -6.14 4.80 -16.08
C ASN A 75 -6.63 4.22 -14.74
N LEU A 76 -7.02 2.94 -14.69
CA LEU A 76 -7.42 2.28 -13.45
C LEU A 76 -6.28 2.22 -12.42
N THR A 77 -5.03 1.95 -12.82
CA THR A 77 -3.90 1.96 -11.86
C THR A 77 -3.71 3.35 -11.23
N HIS A 78 -3.89 4.42 -12.02
CA HIS A 78 -3.81 5.80 -11.52
C HIS A 78 -4.92 6.10 -10.51
N ILE A 79 -6.16 5.71 -10.81
CA ILE A 79 -7.31 5.92 -9.91
C ILE A 79 -7.11 5.11 -8.61
N PHE A 80 -6.74 3.83 -8.73
CA PHE A 80 -6.45 2.96 -7.60
C PHE A 80 -5.41 3.57 -6.66
N LEU A 81 -4.24 3.94 -7.19
CA LEU A 81 -3.16 4.52 -6.37
C LEU A 81 -3.58 5.84 -5.73
N SER A 82 -4.38 6.64 -6.43
CA SER A 82 -4.89 7.90 -5.91
C SER A 82 -5.77 7.70 -4.68
N GLN A 83 -6.76 6.81 -4.75
CA GLN A 83 -7.64 6.50 -3.62
C GLN A 83 -6.85 5.97 -2.44
N LYS A 84 -5.92 5.06 -2.70
CA LYS A 84 -5.07 4.47 -1.67
C LYS A 84 -4.23 5.55 -0.96
N VAL A 85 -3.71 6.53 -1.70
CA VAL A 85 -3.02 7.70 -1.14
C VAL A 85 -3.97 8.58 -0.32
N HIS A 86 -5.18 8.82 -0.81
CA HIS A 86 -6.19 9.59 -0.08
C HIS A 86 -6.49 8.95 1.29
N LEU A 87 -6.78 7.64 1.30
CA LEU A 87 -7.05 6.88 2.53
C LEU A 87 -5.84 6.86 3.47
N GLU A 88 -4.63 6.71 2.92
CA GLU A 88 -3.41 6.75 3.72
C GLU A 88 -3.19 8.12 4.36
N ASN A 89 -3.44 9.21 3.64
CA ASN A 89 -3.33 10.56 4.21
C ASN A 89 -4.31 10.77 5.36
N GLN A 90 -5.54 10.26 5.26
CA GLN A 90 -6.51 10.28 6.35
C GLN A 90 -6.04 9.44 7.55
N ALA A 91 -5.52 8.23 7.29
CA ALA A 91 -4.98 7.36 8.32
C ALA A 91 -3.81 8.03 9.05
N LYS A 92 -2.87 8.62 8.29
CA LYS A 92 -1.73 9.37 8.84
C LYS A 92 -2.18 10.57 9.68
N ALA A 93 -3.19 11.33 9.24
CA ALA A 93 -3.75 12.42 10.02
C ALA A 93 -4.37 11.93 11.35
N CYS A 94 -5.08 10.79 11.31
CA CYS A 94 -5.61 10.16 12.52
C CYS A 94 -4.50 9.73 13.49
N ARG A 95 -3.42 9.11 12.97
CA ARG A 95 -2.27 8.72 13.81
C ARG A 95 -1.53 9.94 14.36
N ALA A 96 -1.39 11.03 13.60
CA ALA A 96 -0.85 12.30 14.10
C ALA A 96 -1.67 12.85 15.29
N CYS A 97 -3.00 12.77 15.22
CA CYS A 97 -3.87 13.14 16.35
C CYS A 97 -3.64 12.25 17.57
N LYS A 98 -3.60 10.91 17.39
CA LYS A 98 -3.29 9.94 18.46
C LYS A 98 -1.93 10.23 19.11
N TYR A 99 -0.92 10.56 18.30
CA TYR A 99 0.42 10.85 18.78
C TYR A 99 0.46 12.09 19.68
N ARG A 100 -0.20 13.17 19.26
CA ARG A 100 -0.34 14.39 20.08
C ARG A 100 -1.08 14.15 21.40
N SER A 101 -1.94 13.13 21.47
CA SER A 101 -2.60 12.70 22.70
C SER A 101 -1.75 11.75 23.57
N GLY A 102 -0.51 11.45 23.17
CA GLY A 102 0.42 10.61 23.92
C GLY A 102 0.32 9.11 23.64
N ALA A 103 -0.44 8.69 22.62
CA ALA A 103 -0.66 7.27 22.30
C ALA A 103 0.44 6.65 21.41
N GLY A 104 1.70 7.07 21.57
CA GLY A 104 2.81 6.64 20.70
C GLY A 104 3.02 5.12 20.67
N SER A 105 2.94 4.45 21.83
CA SER A 105 3.11 2.99 21.92
C SER A 105 1.97 2.20 21.24
N GLU A 106 0.75 2.73 21.29
CA GLU A 106 -0.40 2.14 20.59
C GLU A 106 -0.23 2.25 19.08
N ILE A 107 0.25 3.40 18.60
CA ILE A 107 0.55 3.60 17.17
C ILE A 107 1.62 2.62 16.70
N VAL A 108 2.72 2.45 17.44
CA VAL A 108 3.77 1.47 17.08
C VAL A 108 3.19 0.06 16.96
N THR A 109 2.36 -0.35 17.92
CA THR A 109 1.71 -1.67 17.90
C THR A 109 0.79 -1.83 16.69
N GLU A 110 -0.01 -0.80 16.37
CA GLU A 110 -0.89 -0.75 15.20
C GLU A 110 -0.08 -0.88 13.90
N LEU A 111 0.99 -0.09 13.75
CA LEU A 111 1.85 -0.11 12.56
C LEU A 111 2.50 -1.48 12.36
N HIS A 112 3.03 -2.11 13.42
CA HIS A 112 3.62 -3.45 13.33
C HIS A 112 2.61 -4.53 12.93
N ALA A 113 1.38 -4.46 13.47
CA ALA A 113 0.32 -5.38 13.09
C ALA A 113 -0.01 -5.24 11.60
N ILE A 114 -0.13 -4.01 11.10
CA ILE A 114 -0.40 -3.73 9.69
C ILE A 114 0.78 -4.19 8.82
N ILE A 115 2.02 -3.84 9.16
CA ILE A 115 3.22 -4.28 8.42
C ILE A 115 3.24 -5.80 8.28
N THR A 116 3.02 -6.53 9.38
CA THR A 116 3.02 -8.00 9.37
C THR A 116 1.95 -8.55 8.43
N GLN A 117 0.73 -8.01 8.51
CA GLN A 117 -0.38 -8.43 7.64
C GLN A 117 -0.10 -8.12 6.16
N VAL A 118 0.33 -6.90 5.86
CA VAL A 118 0.56 -6.43 4.49
C VAL A 118 1.77 -7.14 3.88
N PHE A 119 2.82 -7.42 4.66
CA PHE A 119 3.98 -8.18 4.19
C PHE A 119 3.59 -9.60 3.78
N SER A 120 2.76 -10.29 4.58
CA SER A 120 2.25 -11.62 4.21
C SER A 120 1.43 -11.57 2.92
N LYS A 121 0.61 -10.54 2.71
CA LYS A 121 -0.15 -10.36 1.46
C LYS A 121 0.76 -10.05 0.28
N TRP A 122 1.77 -9.21 0.47
CA TRP A 122 2.75 -8.87 -0.56
C TRP A 122 3.52 -10.10 -1.03
N ASP A 123 3.94 -10.97 -0.11
CA ASP A 123 4.66 -12.19 -0.45
C ASP A 123 3.79 -13.18 -1.25
N GLN A 124 2.53 -13.38 -0.82
CA GLN A 124 1.55 -14.20 -1.56
C GLN A 124 1.25 -13.64 -2.96
N LEU A 125 1.14 -12.31 -3.07
CA LEU A 125 0.89 -11.62 -4.34
C LEU A 125 2.09 -11.77 -5.29
N LYS A 126 3.31 -11.73 -4.77
CA LYS A 126 4.53 -11.91 -5.56
C LYS A 126 4.56 -13.30 -6.21
N ASP A 127 4.21 -14.34 -5.47
CA ASP A 127 4.13 -15.71 -5.98
C ASP A 127 3.03 -15.87 -7.03
N SER A 128 1.95 -15.10 -6.89
CA SER A 128 0.82 -15.14 -7.83
C SER A 128 1.13 -14.52 -9.20
N MET A 129 2.14 -13.67 -9.30
CA MET A 129 2.48 -12.91 -10.52
C MET A 129 2.83 -13.83 -11.71
N ALA A 130 3.42 -15.00 -11.43
CA ALA A 130 3.72 -16.01 -12.46
C ALA A 130 2.45 -16.60 -13.11
N ARG A 131 1.29 -16.47 -12.45
CA ARG A 131 -0.01 -16.97 -12.95
C ARG A 131 -0.77 -15.94 -13.78
N CYS A 132 -0.30 -14.70 -13.84
CA CYS A 132 -0.90 -13.66 -14.67
C CYS A 132 -0.53 -13.90 -16.14
N THR A 133 -1.53 -14.23 -16.95
CA THR A 133 -1.43 -14.52 -18.39
C THR A 133 -1.50 -13.23 -19.22
N THR A 134 -2.42 -12.33 -18.89
CA THR A 134 -2.68 -11.10 -19.64
C THR A 134 -1.78 -9.95 -19.20
N ARG A 135 -1.55 -9.00 -20.12
CA ARG A 135 -0.85 -7.75 -19.82
C ARG A 135 -1.56 -6.94 -18.73
N SER A 136 -2.89 -6.80 -18.83
CA SER A 136 -3.67 -6.03 -17.86
C SER A 136 -3.54 -6.61 -16.45
N HIS A 137 -3.70 -7.93 -16.27
CA HIS A 137 -3.58 -8.56 -14.95
C HIS A 137 -2.17 -8.41 -14.37
N LYS A 138 -1.12 -8.43 -15.20
CA LYS A 138 0.25 -8.15 -14.74
C LYS A 138 0.37 -6.73 -14.21
N GLU A 139 -0.09 -5.75 -14.98
CA GLU A 139 -0.02 -4.32 -14.61
C GLU A 139 -0.82 -4.02 -13.33
N MET A 140 -2.00 -4.63 -13.16
CA MET A 140 -2.79 -4.57 -11.93
C MET A 140 -2.04 -5.18 -10.74
N THR A 141 -1.47 -6.38 -10.92
CA THR A 141 -0.74 -7.11 -9.87
C THR A 141 0.52 -6.35 -9.45
N GLU A 142 1.27 -5.80 -10.40
CA GLU A 142 2.44 -4.96 -10.15
C GLU A 142 2.06 -3.70 -9.37
N THR A 143 0.92 -3.08 -9.70
CA THR A 143 0.41 -1.90 -8.97
C THR A 143 0.05 -2.24 -7.52
N LEU A 144 -0.60 -3.39 -7.29
CA LEU A 144 -0.88 -3.88 -5.93
C LEU A 144 0.41 -4.17 -5.14
N LEU A 145 1.40 -4.81 -5.79
CA LEU A 145 2.71 -5.06 -5.20
C LEU A 145 3.43 -3.77 -4.83
N GLN A 146 3.39 -2.77 -5.71
CA GLN A 146 3.95 -1.44 -5.47
C GLN A 146 3.29 -0.78 -4.27
N TRP A 147 1.95 -0.80 -4.20
CA TRP A 147 1.22 -0.19 -3.09
C TRP A 147 1.54 -0.85 -1.74
N HIS A 148 1.49 -2.18 -1.67
CA HIS A 148 1.83 -2.92 -0.45
C HIS A 148 3.27 -2.66 -0.02
N ALA A 149 4.23 -2.67 -0.95
CA ALA A 149 5.63 -2.37 -0.65
C ALA A 149 5.79 -0.95 -0.07
N ARG A 150 5.08 0.02 -0.64
CA ARG A 150 5.07 1.42 -0.14
C ARG A 150 4.52 1.51 1.28
N ILE A 151 3.40 0.85 1.59
CA ILE A 151 2.84 0.86 2.95
C ILE A 151 3.81 0.23 3.96
N ILE A 152 4.37 -0.94 3.64
CA ILE A 152 5.35 -1.61 4.51
C ILE A 152 6.53 -0.68 4.80
N TYR A 153 7.09 -0.06 3.76
CA TYR A 153 8.23 0.83 3.88
C TYR A 153 7.92 2.07 4.72
N LEU A 154 6.81 2.77 4.43
CA LEU A 154 6.41 3.97 5.15
C LEU A 154 6.16 3.69 6.63
N TYR A 155 5.43 2.61 6.94
CA TYR A 155 5.03 2.31 8.31
C TYR A 155 6.20 1.83 9.14
N TYR A 156 7.14 1.10 8.53
CA TYR A 156 8.37 0.68 9.19
C TYR A 156 9.24 1.88 9.59
N HIS A 157 9.38 2.85 8.69
CA HIS A 157 10.09 4.09 9.02
C HIS A 157 9.37 4.91 10.11
N GLU A 158 8.04 5.03 10.01
CA GLU A 158 7.23 5.74 11.00
C GLU A 158 7.35 5.11 12.39
N ALA A 159 7.21 3.78 12.49
CA ALA A 159 7.38 3.04 13.73
C ALA A 159 8.79 3.19 14.31
N GLY A 160 9.82 3.05 13.47
CA GLY A 160 11.22 3.19 13.90
C GLY A 160 11.55 4.58 14.47
N ILE A 161 10.97 5.66 13.90
CA ILE A 161 11.10 7.02 14.45
C ILE A 161 10.44 7.11 15.83
N LEU A 162 9.22 6.57 15.98
CA LEU A 162 8.48 6.60 17.25
C LEU A 162 9.19 5.80 18.36
N GLU A 163 9.74 4.64 18.04
CA GLU A 163 10.49 3.81 19.00
C GLU A 163 11.76 4.47 19.50
N GLN A 164 12.37 5.33 18.68
CA GLN A 164 13.51 6.16 19.06
C GLN A 164 13.10 7.43 19.84
N GLY A 165 11.80 7.64 20.06
CA GLY A 165 11.24 8.82 20.72
C GLY A 165 11.20 10.07 19.84
N GLY A 166 11.33 9.92 18.52
CA GLY A 166 11.20 11.00 17.55
C GLY A 166 9.74 11.25 17.13
N ASP A 167 9.53 12.33 16.38
CA ASP A 167 8.24 12.70 15.80
C ASP A 167 8.22 12.40 14.28
N PRO A 168 7.36 11.50 13.79
CA PRO A 168 7.25 11.21 12.36
C PRO A 168 6.19 12.07 11.62
N TYR A 169 5.54 13.02 12.29
CA TYR A 169 4.41 13.81 11.77
C TYR A 169 4.72 15.29 11.51
#